data_AF-A0A6A7LCQ6-F1
#
_entry.id   AF-A0A6A7LCQ6-F1
#
_cell.length_a   1.000
_cell.length_b   1.000
_cell.length_c   1.000
_cell.angle_alpha   90.00
_cell.angle_beta   90.00
_cell.angle_gamma   90.00
#
_symmetry.space_group_name_H-M   'P 1'
#
loop_
_entity.id
_entity.type
_entity.pdbx_description
1 polymer ?
#
loop_
_entity_poly.entity_id
_entity_poly.type
_entity_poly.pdbx_seq_one_letter_code
_entity_poly.pdbx_strand_id
1 'polypeptide(L)'
;MKIVNELRHLEGFKGGMAVSESEYMTTTTLSEKQLLTQIFYSNALEVVEQAQYIFNTFWNKAIPAKQRIKEIEENQKREFIETIQDSEETLSLISKVLSSATEEILIIFSHANILHQYQKHGILDLLKRKAEDEIIIRILIGMDYSIAEKAIESLKGY
;
A
#
# COMPACT_ATOMS: atom_id res chain seq x y z
N MET A 1 18.24 11.44 26.45
CA MET A 1 17.10 10.82 27.15
C MET A 1 16.48 9.78 26.22
N LYS A 2 16.56 8.49 26.56
CA LYS A 2 15.91 7.43 25.78
C LYS A 2 14.49 7.29 26.33
N ILE A 3 13.54 7.98 25.71
CA ILE A 3 12.15 8.11 26.23
C ILE A 3 11.38 6.78 26.10
N VAL A 4 11.70 5.98 25.08
CA VAL A 4 11.11 4.65 24.83
C VAL A 4 12.17 3.68 24.31
N ASN A 5 11.93 2.37 24.43
CA ASN A 5 12.79 1.34 23.86
C ASN A 5 12.79 1.36 22.34
N GLU A 6 11.60 1.41 21.74
CA GLU A 6 11.37 1.46 20.30
C GLU A 6 10.19 2.42 20.01
N LEU A 7 10.26 3.13 18.89
CA LEU A 7 9.21 4.03 18.43
C LEU A 7 8.92 3.75 16.96
N ARG A 8 7.66 3.49 16.65
CA ARG A 8 7.19 3.17 15.30
C ARG A 8 6.02 4.08 14.94
N HIS A 9 5.87 4.33 13.65
CA HIS A 9 4.77 5.08 13.06
C HIS A 9 3.81 4.11 12.37
N LEU A 10 2.52 4.24 12.69
CA LEU A 10 1.45 3.53 12.00
C LEU A 10 0.50 4.55 11.38
N GLU A 11 0.45 4.57 10.06
CA GLU A 11 -0.40 5.50 9.31
C GLU A 11 -1.88 5.24 9.59
N GLY A 12 -2.66 6.31 9.80
CA GLY A 12 -4.12 6.22 10.01
C GLY A 12 -4.58 5.70 11.37
N PHE A 13 -3.67 5.31 12.27
CA PHE A 13 -4.05 4.91 13.63
C PHE A 13 -4.64 6.10 14.40
N LYS A 14 -5.77 5.89 15.07
CA LYS A 14 -6.47 6.91 15.86
C LYS A 14 -6.71 6.39 17.27
N GLY A 15 -6.54 7.27 18.26
CA GLY A 15 -6.70 6.92 19.67
C GLY A 15 -5.40 6.45 20.31
N GLY A 16 -5.50 5.75 21.43
CA GLY A 16 -4.35 5.25 22.17
C GLY A 16 -4.69 3.94 22.86
N MET A 17 -3.72 3.03 22.90
CA MET A 17 -3.83 1.79 23.66
C MET A 17 -2.54 1.53 24.44
N ALA A 18 -2.69 0.89 25.58
CA ALA A 18 -1.60 0.34 26.37
C ALA A 18 -1.97 -1.08 26.78
N VAL A 19 -1.03 -2.00 26.65
CA VAL A 19 -1.21 -3.40 27.03
C VAL A 19 0.04 -3.85 27.79
N SER A 20 -0.17 -4.62 28.86
CA SER A 20 0.84 -5.32 29.63
C SER A 20 0.50 -6.80 29.71
N GLU A 21 1.25 -7.57 30.49
CA GLU A 21 0.96 -8.99 30.71
C GLU A 21 -0.37 -9.23 31.45
N SER A 22 -0.88 -8.24 32.19
CA SER A 22 -2.06 -8.38 33.05
C SER A 22 -3.12 -7.30 32.88
N GLU A 23 -2.85 -6.25 32.12
CA GLU A 23 -3.72 -5.08 32.03
C GLU A 23 -3.83 -4.56 30.59
N TYR A 24 -5.00 -4.05 30.27
CA TYR A 24 -5.30 -3.37 29.02
C TYR A 24 -5.97 -2.03 29.31
N MET A 25 -5.55 -1.00 28.58
CA MET A 25 -6.18 0.31 28.55
C MET A 25 -6.31 0.81 27.12
N THR A 26 -7.43 1.47 26.82
CA THR A 26 -7.61 2.19 25.55
C THR A 26 -8.38 3.48 25.75
N THR A 27 -8.19 4.42 24.84
CA THR A 27 -8.88 5.70 24.79
C THR A 27 -9.45 5.95 23.40
N THR A 28 -10.48 6.79 23.36
CA THR A 28 -11.02 7.34 22.12
C THR A 28 -10.00 8.25 21.42
N THR A 29 -10.43 9.00 20.39
CA THR A 29 -9.56 9.89 19.61
C THR A 29 -8.69 10.80 20.49
N LEU A 30 -7.39 10.76 20.23
CA LEU A 30 -6.42 11.71 20.79
C LEU A 30 -6.43 12.98 19.95
N SER A 31 -6.64 14.12 20.61
CA SER A 31 -6.55 15.44 19.99
C SER A 31 -5.47 16.24 20.70
N GLU A 32 -4.68 16.99 19.92
CA GLU A 32 -3.62 17.82 20.48
C GLU A 32 -4.21 18.83 21.47
N LYS A 33 -3.64 18.91 22.68
CA LYS A 33 -4.02 19.84 23.76
C LYS A 33 -5.42 19.64 24.35
N GLN A 34 -6.07 18.51 24.10
CA GLN A 34 -7.33 18.15 24.74
C GLN A 34 -7.14 17.04 25.78
N LEU A 35 -7.84 17.14 26.91
CA LEU A 35 -7.87 16.08 27.92
C LEU A 35 -8.53 14.82 27.35
N LEU A 36 -8.06 13.66 27.79
CA LEU A 36 -8.69 12.38 27.51
C LEU A 36 -10.10 12.37 28.11
N THR A 37 -11.11 12.23 27.25
CA THR A 37 -12.51 12.25 27.68
C THR A 37 -13.00 10.90 28.16
N GLN A 38 -12.41 9.80 27.68
CA GLN A 38 -12.86 8.45 28.01
C GLN A 38 -11.72 7.46 27.93
N ILE A 39 -11.58 6.67 29.00
CA ILE A 39 -10.60 5.59 29.11
C ILE A 39 -11.36 4.31 29.47
N PHE A 40 -11.04 3.23 28.76
CA PHE A 40 -11.54 1.88 29.04
C PHE A 40 -10.38 1.06 29.60
N TYR A 41 -10.61 0.40 30.73
CA TYR A 41 -9.63 -0.44 31.41
C TYR A 41 -10.20 -1.85 31.61
N SER A 42 -9.34 -2.87 31.50
CA SER A 42 -9.68 -4.25 31.85
C SER A 42 -8.42 -5.02 32.27
N ASN A 43 -8.58 -5.90 33.25
CA ASN A 43 -7.61 -6.93 33.63
C ASN A 43 -8.16 -8.36 33.46
N ALA A 44 -9.30 -8.51 32.77
CA ALA A 44 -9.80 -9.83 32.38
C ALA A 44 -8.80 -10.44 31.39
N LEU A 45 -8.31 -11.64 31.69
CA LEU A 45 -7.24 -12.30 30.95
C LEU A 45 -7.54 -12.37 29.45
N GLU A 46 -8.76 -12.76 29.09
CA GLU A 46 -9.21 -12.89 27.71
C GLU A 46 -9.20 -11.55 26.95
N VAL A 47 -9.44 -10.44 27.65
CA VAL A 47 -9.38 -9.09 27.07
C VAL A 47 -7.94 -8.65 26.87
N VAL A 48 -7.06 -8.95 27.83
CA VAL A 48 -5.62 -8.63 27.74
C VAL A 48 -4.98 -9.40 26.58
N GLU A 49 -5.29 -10.69 26.43
CA GLU A 49 -4.79 -11.51 25.32
C GLU A 49 -5.24 -10.98 23.95
N GLN A 50 -6.52 -10.60 23.81
CA GLN A 50 -7.03 -9.99 22.59
C GLN A 50 -6.37 -8.64 22.30
N ALA A 51 -6.21 -7.79 23.31
CA ALA A 51 -5.53 -6.51 23.17
C ALA A 51 -4.07 -6.67 22.76
N GLN A 52 -3.36 -7.66 23.31
CA GLN A 52 -1.98 -7.95 22.95
C GLN A 52 -1.87 -8.43 21.50
N TYR A 53 -2.80 -9.27 21.03
CA TYR A 53 -2.85 -9.69 19.62
C TYR A 53 -3.07 -8.50 18.68
N ILE A 54 -4.01 -7.60 19.02
CA ILE A 54 -4.30 -6.39 18.24
C ILE A 54 -3.07 -5.47 18.21
N PHE A 55 -2.46 -5.23 19.38
CA PHE A 55 -1.22 -4.44 19.48
C PHE A 55 -0.12 -5.02 18.60
N ASN A 56 0.15 -6.32 18.68
CA ASN A 56 1.18 -6.98 17.87
C ASN A 56 0.88 -6.86 16.37
N THR A 57 -0.39 -6.98 15.97
CA THR A 57 -0.82 -6.80 14.57
C THR A 57 -0.51 -5.39 14.09
N PHE A 58 -0.83 -4.36 14.88
CA PHE A 58 -0.50 -2.98 14.57
C PHE A 58 1.01 -2.72 14.56
N TRP A 59 1.72 -3.24 15.55
CA TRP A 59 3.15 -3.11 15.70
C TRP A 59 3.89 -3.68 14.50
N ASN A 60 3.51 -4.87 14.03
CA ASN A 60 4.12 -5.53 12.88
C ASN A 60 3.88 -4.79 11.55
N LYS A 61 2.79 -4.02 11.44
CA LYS A 61 2.49 -3.19 10.27
C LYS A 61 3.12 -1.78 10.35
N ALA A 62 3.64 -1.37 11.50
CA ALA A 62 4.21 -0.06 11.72
C ALA A 62 5.66 0.04 11.19
N ILE A 63 6.06 1.22 10.72
CA ILE A 63 7.42 1.50 10.24
C ILE A 63 8.27 2.16 11.33
N PRO A 64 9.61 2.05 11.32
CA PRO A 64 10.45 2.77 12.27
C PRO A 64 10.17 4.29 12.23
N ALA A 65 9.98 4.93 13.39
CA ALA A 65 9.63 6.35 13.43
C ALA A 65 10.71 7.25 12.80
N LYS A 66 11.99 6.86 12.91
CA LYS A 66 13.11 7.56 12.24
C LYS A 66 12.92 7.63 10.72
N GLN A 67 12.40 6.56 10.11
CA GLN A 67 12.10 6.54 8.68
C GLN A 67 11.02 7.58 8.37
N ARG A 68 9.90 7.56 9.11
CA ARG A 68 8.80 8.51 8.89
C ARG A 68 9.22 9.97 9.09
N ILE A 69 10.00 10.25 10.13
CA ILE A 69 10.51 11.60 10.43
C ILE A 69 11.34 12.11 9.24
N LYS A 70 12.27 11.28 8.75
CA LYS A 70 13.10 11.62 7.59
C LYS A 70 12.27 11.91 6.34
N GLU A 71 11.27 11.07 6.03
CA GLU A 71 10.36 11.27 4.89
C GLU A 71 9.65 12.64 4.97
N ILE A 72 9.23 13.06 6.17
CA ILE A 72 8.56 14.35 6.40
C ILE A 72 9.54 15.51 6.26
N GLU A 73 10.70 15.43 6.92
CA GLU A 73 11.69 16.51 6.92
C GLU A 73 12.28 16.76 5.51
N GLU A 74 12.47 15.71 4.72
CA GLU A 74 13.05 15.79 3.38
C GLU A 74 12.00 15.95 2.27
N ASN A 75 10.70 16.09 2.61
CA ASN A 75 9.58 16.11 1.66
C ASN A 75 9.61 14.93 0.65
N GLN A 76 10.07 13.77 1.10
CA GLN A 76 10.15 12.59 0.25
C GLN A 76 8.79 11.87 0.22
N LYS A 77 8.42 11.39 -0.97
CA LYS A 77 7.29 10.47 -1.10
C LYS A 77 7.65 9.16 -0.41
N ARG A 78 6.72 8.66 0.39
CA ARG A 78 6.85 7.37 1.07
C ARG A 78 6.97 6.25 0.03
N GLU A 79 8.05 5.49 0.09
CA GLU A 79 8.15 4.21 -0.59
C GLU A 79 7.40 3.16 0.23
N PHE A 80 6.46 2.45 -0.41
CA PHE A 80 5.72 1.39 0.24
C PHE A 80 5.57 0.19 -0.70
N ILE A 81 5.51 -0.99 -0.11
CA ILE A 81 5.11 -2.23 -0.78
C ILE A 81 3.81 -2.65 -0.11
N GLU A 82 2.76 -2.75 -0.92
CA GLU A 82 1.45 -3.22 -0.48
C GLU A 82 1.12 -4.51 -1.23
N THR A 83 0.67 -5.51 -0.48
CA THR A 83 0.19 -6.76 -1.06
C THR A 83 -1.32 -6.67 -1.22
N ILE A 84 -1.77 -6.59 -2.47
CA ILE A 84 -3.19 -6.61 -2.82
C ILE A 84 -3.57 -8.07 -3.08
N GLN A 85 -4.50 -8.61 -2.27
CA GLN A 85 -4.94 -10.01 -2.40
C GLN A 85 -6.14 -10.14 -3.34
N ASP A 86 -6.96 -9.09 -3.46
CA ASP A 86 -8.14 -9.08 -4.29
C ASP A 86 -7.79 -8.68 -5.74
N SER A 87 -8.16 -9.54 -6.69
CA SER A 87 -7.88 -9.31 -8.10
C SER A 87 -8.67 -8.15 -8.71
N GLU A 88 -9.91 -7.93 -8.26
CA GLU A 88 -10.74 -6.80 -8.72
C GLU A 88 -10.21 -5.48 -8.16
N GLU A 89 -9.77 -5.47 -6.90
CA GLU A 89 -9.08 -4.33 -6.31
C GLU A 89 -7.80 -4.00 -7.09
N THR A 90 -7.03 -5.02 -7.45
CA THR A 90 -5.82 -4.87 -8.28
C THR A 90 -6.14 -4.22 -9.63
N LEU A 91 -7.15 -4.72 -10.35
CA LEU A 91 -7.56 -4.18 -11.65
C LEU A 91 -8.07 -2.74 -11.56
N SER A 92 -8.87 -2.45 -10.53
CA SER A 92 -9.37 -1.11 -10.25
C SER A 92 -8.22 -0.12 -9.99
N LEU A 93 -7.24 -0.53 -9.18
CA LEU A 93 -6.07 0.29 -8.89
C LEU A 93 -5.23 0.54 -10.16
N ILE A 94 -4.96 -0.49 -10.96
CA ILE A 94 -4.25 -0.35 -12.24
C ILE A 94 -4.95 0.69 -13.12
N SER A 95 -6.26 0.54 -13.32
CA SER A 95 -7.05 1.48 -14.14
C SER A 95 -6.98 2.91 -13.61
N LYS A 96 -7.10 3.09 -12.29
CA LYS A 96 -7.01 4.41 -11.63
C LYS A 96 -5.63 5.05 -11.82
N VAL A 97 -4.56 4.28 -11.61
CA VAL A 97 -3.17 4.76 -11.76
C VAL A 97 -2.92 5.19 -13.19
N LEU A 98 -3.24 4.33 -14.16
CA LEU A 98 -3.08 4.63 -15.59
C LEU A 98 -3.90 5.85 -16.02
N SER A 99 -5.14 5.97 -15.54
CA SER A 99 -6.01 7.11 -15.85
C SER A 99 -5.49 8.44 -15.30
N SER A 100 -4.76 8.41 -14.18
CA SER A 100 -4.19 9.61 -13.54
C SER A 100 -2.86 10.09 -14.14
N ALA A 101 -2.22 9.29 -15.00
CA ALA A 101 -0.96 9.65 -15.62
C ALA A 101 -1.13 10.83 -16.59
N THR A 102 -0.17 11.76 -16.54
CA THR A 102 -0.15 13.01 -17.33
C THR A 102 1.11 13.18 -18.17
N GLU A 103 2.17 12.40 -17.95
CA GLU A 103 3.46 12.57 -18.61
C GLU A 103 3.96 11.27 -19.25
N GLU A 104 4.19 10.24 -18.42
CA GLU A 104 4.71 8.95 -18.86
C GLU A 104 4.10 7.80 -18.07
N ILE A 105 3.94 6.66 -18.72
CA ILE A 105 3.55 5.38 -18.13
C ILE A 105 4.67 4.37 -18.41
N LEU A 106 5.30 3.86 -17.35
CA LEU A 106 6.26 2.76 -17.42
C LEU A 106 5.63 1.50 -16.82
N ILE A 107 5.58 0.43 -17.60
CA ILE A 107 5.01 -0.85 -17.17
C ILE A 107 6.06 -1.95 -17.34
N ILE A 108 6.21 -2.78 -16.31
CA ILE A 108 7.05 -3.97 -16.35
C ILE A 108 6.15 -5.19 -16.17
N PHE A 109 6.04 -6.02 -17.21
CA PHE A 109 5.36 -7.30 -17.15
C PHE A 109 6.36 -8.41 -16.85
N SER A 110 6.03 -9.26 -15.87
CA SER A 110 6.84 -10.44 -15.54
C SER A 110 6.89 -11.44 -16.70
N HIS A 111 5.78 -11.60 -17.42
CA HIS A 111 5.66 -12.50 -18.57
C HIS A 111 4.73 -11.94 -19.65
N ALA A 112 4.98 -12.31 -20.91
CA ALA A 112 4.15 -11.91 -22.05
C ALA A 112 2.67 -12.31 -21.91
N ASN A 113 2.36 -13.44 -21.28
CA ASN A 113 0.98 -13.90 -21.09
C ASN A 113 0.11 -12.95 -20.25
N ILE A 114 0.72 -12.07 -19.45
CA ILE A 114 -0.01 -11.07 -18.66
C ILE A 114 -0.69 -10.03 -19.56
N LEU A 115 -0.14 -9.76 -20.75
CA LEU A 115 -0.76 -8.86 -21.74
C LEU A 115 -2.16 -9.32 -22.13
N HIS A 116 -2.37 -10.62 -22.31
CA HIS A 116 -3.68 -11.17 -22.65
C HIS A 116 -4.71 -10.93 -21.55
N GLN A 117 -4.30 -11.00 -20.28
CA GLN A 117 -5.18 -10.67 -19.16
C GLN A 117 -5.53 -9.18 -19.18
N TYR A 118 -4.55 -8.32 -19.39
CA TYR A 118 -4.75 -6.87 -19.46
C TYR A 118 -5.66 -6.48 -20.63
N GLN A 119 -5.56 -7.18 -21.77
CA GLN A 119 -6.47 -7.00 -22.90
C GLN A 119 -7.91 -7.40 -22.54
N LYS A 120 -8.10 -8.57 -21.92
CA LYS A 120 -9.42 -9.06 -21.50
C LYS A 120 -10.12 -8.08 -20.54
N HIS A 121 -9.35 -7.42 -19.69
CA HIS A 121 -9.86 -6.44 -18.73
C HIS A 121 -9.89 -5.00 -19.26
N GLY A 122 -9.69 -4.78 -20.57
CA GLY A 122 -9.79 -3.46 -21.21
C GLY A 122 -8.66 -2.48 -20.86
N ILE A 123 -7.60 -2.95 -20.20
CA ILE A 123 -6.46 -2.11 -19.80
C ILE A 123 -5.64 -1.68 -21.01
N LEU A 124 -5.49 -2.54 -22.02
CA LEU A 124 -4.80 -2.15 -23.26
C LEU A 124 -5.54 -1.03 -24.00
N ASP A 125 -6.87 -1.03 -23.98
CA ASP A 125 -7.67 0.05 -24.59
C ASP A 125 -7.50 1.36 -23.82
N LEU A 126 -7.35 1.31 -22.49
CA LEU A 126 -7.01 2.47 -21.68
C LEU A 126 -5.63 3.03 -22.01
N LEU A 127 -4.62 2.17 -22.19
CA LEU A 127 -3.28 2.59 -22.60
C LEU A 127 -3.30 3.24 -23.99
N LYS A 128 -4.09 2.71 -24.94
CA LYS A 128 -4.24 3.32 -26.26
C LYS A 128 -4.80 4.74 -26.18
N ARG A 129 -5.89 4.95 -25.44
CA ARG A 129 -6.44 6.30 -25.23
C ARG A 129 -5.42 7.26 -24.63
N LYS A 130 -4.59 6.77 -23.69
CA LYS A 130 -3.52 7.57 -23.10
C LYS A 130 -2.42 7.92 -24.11
N ALA A 131 -2.08 7.00 -25.01
CA ALA A 131 -1.15 7.28 -26.09
C ALA A 131 -1.71 8.29 -27.10
N GLU A 132 -3.03 8.26 -27.36
CA GLU A 132 -3.74 9.29 -28.16
C GLU A 132 -3.68 10.67 -27.48
N ASP A 133 -3.70 10.71 -26.15
CA ASP A 133 -3.47 11.92 -25.33
C ASP A 133 -1.98 12.33 -25.26
N GLU A 134 -1.14 11.85 -26.18
CA GLU A 134 0.31 12.12 -26.28
C GLU A 134 1.15 11.68 -25.07
N ILE A 135 0.62 10.81 -24.19
CA ILE A 135 1.37 10.28 -23.05
C ILE A 135 2.32 9.17 -23.53
N ILE A 136 3.58 9.26 -23.12
CA ILE A 136 4.61 8.27 -23.49
C ILE A 136 4.35 6.97 -22.73
N ILE A 137 4.27 5.85 -23.44
CA ILE A 137 4.09 4.53 -22.82
C ILE A 137 5.29 3.66 -23.13
N ARG A 138 5.99 3.22 -22.08
CA ARG A 138 7.12 2.29 -22.17
C ARG A 138 6.77 0.99 -21.48
N ILE A 139 6.93 -0.11 -22.22
CA ILE A 139 6.59 -1.44 -21.74
C ILE A 139 7.84 -2.31 -21.80
N LEU A 140 8.21 -2.89 -20.65
CA LEU A 140 9.23 -3.92 -20.53
C LEU A 140 8.54 -5.24 -20.23
N ILE A 141 8.90 -6.32 -20.93
CA ILE A 141 8.26 -7.63 -20.77
C ILE A 141 9.37 -8.67 -20.59
N GLY A 142 9.27 -9.45 -19.52
CA GLY A 142 10.02 -10.70 -19.41
C GLY A 142 9.55 -11.69 -20.47
N MET A 143 10.40 -11.98 -21.45
CA MET A 143 10.11 -12.96 -22.50
C MET A 143 10.98 -14.19 -22.33
N ASP A 144 10.35 -15.36 -22.27
CA ASP A 144 11.00 -16.59 -22.68
C ASP A 144 11.09 -16.58 -24.22
N TYR A 145 12.27 -16.89 -24.77
CA TYR A 145 12.59 -16.80 -26.20
C TYR A 145 11.60 -17.50 -27.15
N SER A 146 10.76 -18.41 -26.65
CA SER A 146 9.76 -19.16 -27.42
C SER A 146 8.41 -18.43 -27.63
N ILE A 147 8.14 -17.32 -26.92
CA ILE A 147 6.83 -16.64 -26.93
C ILE A 147 6.89 -15.23 -27.57
N ALA A 148 8.10 -14.74 -27.86
CA ALA A 148 8.34 -13.35 -28.23
C ALA A 148 7.57 -12.88 -29.48
N GLU A 149 7.43 -13.72 -30.50
CA GLU A 149 6.94 -13.26 -31.81
C GLU A 149 5.45 -12.92 -31.81
N LYS A 150 4.60 -13.80 -31.26
CA LYS A 150 3.14 -13.59 -31.20
C LYS A 150 2.72 -12.44 -30.28
N ALA A 151 3.45 -12.26 -29.18
CA ALA A 151 3.18 -11.19 -28.22
C ALA A 151 3.60 -9.80 -28.75
N ILE A 152 4.66 -9.74 -29.57
CA ILE A 152 5.07 -8.50 -30.22
C ILE A 152 4.12 -8.18 -31.39
N GLU A 153 3.67 -9.17 -32.14
CA GLU A 153 2.69 -8.97 -33.23
C GLU A 153 1.35 -8.44 -32.71
N SER A 154 0.85 -8.92 -31.57
CA SER A 154 -0.39 -8.39 -30.98
C SER A 154 -0.28 -6.93 -30.51
N LEU A 155 0.94 -6.45 -30.24
CA LEU A 155 1.24 -5.05 -29.91
C LEU A 155 1.53 -4.19 -31.15
N LYS A 156 1.96 -4.79 -32.26
CA LYS A 156 2.26 -4.08 -33.54
C LYS A 156 1.08 -4.03 -34.52
N GLY A 157 0.11 -4.93 -34.36
CA GLY A 157 -1.03 -5.06 -35.27
C GLY A 157 -2.17 -4.04 -35.08
N TYR A 158 -2.02 -3.04 -34.20
CA TYR A 158 -3.03 -2.02 -33.91
C TYR A 158 -2.40 -0.68 -33.60
#